data_AF-A0A1G0CAV8-F1
#
_entry.id   AF-A0A1G0CAV8-F1
#
_cell.length_a   1.000
_cell.length_b   1.000
_cell.length_c   1.000
_cell.angle_alpha   90.00
_cell.angle_beta   90.00
_cell.angle_gamma   90.00
#
_symmetry.space_group_name_H-M   'P 1'
#
loop_
_entity.id
_entity.type
_entity.pdbx_description
1 polymer ?
#
loop_
_entity_poly.entity_id
_entity_poly.type
_entity_poly.pdbx_seq_one_letter_code
_entity_poly.pdbx_strand_id
1 'polypeptide(L)'
;MTKQVLLAAARALLVGKQHDFQAMVADLQEGLANETKSSAGDKYETSRAMSQQELDKINTQLQEISRQLALIPHLETIAGSKIIQNGSIVETSKGFFFIGLPLGSVQTDEGTVFCIGATAPLAQQLIRKQIGAQVTLNGNQFDVLRIY
;
A
#
# COMPACT_ATOMS: atom_id res chain seq x y z
N MET A 1 6.27 3.22 -19.49
CA MET A 1 5.58 3.43 -18.21
C MET A 1 6.22 4.61 -17.53
N THR A 2 5.46 5.65 -17.18
CA THR A 2 6.03 6.79 -16.44
C THR A 2 5.73 6.68 -14.96
N LYS A 3 6.67 7.13 -14.14
CA LYS A 3 6.52 7.24 -12.69
C LYS A 3 5.27 8.03 -12.30
N GLN A 4 4.96 9.10 -13.03
CA GLN A 4 3.77 9.92 -12.80
C GLN A 4 2.47 9.14 -13.00
N VAL A 5 2.35 8.34 -14.07
CA VAL A 5 1.15 7.53 -14.32
C VAL A 5 0.96 6.49 -13.22
N LEU A 6 2.03 5.82 -12.81
CA LEU A 6 1.97 4.85 -11.71
C LEU A 6 1.53 5.50 -10.39
N LEU A 7 2.16 6.62 -10.02
CA LEU A 7 1.86 7.30 -8.75
C LEU A 7 0.46 7.92 -8.75
N ALA A 8 -0.04 8.39 -9.89
CA ALA A 8 -1.42 8.83 -10.04
C ALA A 8 -2.41 7.68 -9.86
N ALA A 9 -2.17 6.51 -10.49
CA ALA A 9 -3.00 5.32 -10.32
C ALA A 9 -2.96 4.81 -8.87
N ALA A 10 -1.77 4.78 -8.25
CA ALA A 10 -1.59 4.41 -6.85
C ALA A 10 -2.36 5.35 -5.91
N ARG A 11 -2.30 6.66 -6.15
CA ARG A 11 -3.06 7.67 -5.40
C ARG A 11 -4.56 7.45 -5.53
N ALA A 12 -5.06 7.25 -6.75
CA ALA A 12 -6.49 7.02 -6.97
C ALA A 12 -6.99 5.78 -6.23
N LEU A 13 -6.22 4.69 -6.26
CA LEU A 13 -6.52 3.46 -5.55
C LEU A 13 -6.55 3.68 -4.02
N LEU A 14 -5.58 4.41 -3.48
CA LEU A 14 -5.52 4.72 -2.05
C LEU A 14 -6.66 5.61 -1.58
N VAL A 15 -7.02 6.63 -2.36
CA VAL A 15 -8.15 7.52 -2.06
C VAL A 15 -9.47 6.75 -2.10
N GLY A 16 -9.65 5.85 -3.08
CA GLY A 16 -10.82 4.95 -3.12
C GLY A 16 -10.93 4.11 -1.85
N LYS A 17 -9.86 3.41 -1.47
CA LYS A 17 -9.83 2.61 -0.23
C LYS A 17 -10.06 3.45 1.03
N GLN A 18 -9.51 4.66 1.07
CA GLN A 18 -9.71 5.58 2.19
C GLN A 18 -11.20 5.90 2.36
N HIS A 19 -11.88 6.22 1.25
CA HIS A 19 -13.30 6.53 1.25
C HIS A 19 -14.14 5.32 1.71
N ASP A 20 -13.86 4.12 1.18
CA ASP A 20 -14.59 2.90 1.56
C ASP A 20 -14.46 2.61 3.07
N PHE A 21 -13.26 2.75 3.63
CA PHE A 21 -13.05 2.54 5.06
C PHE A 21 -13.66 3.66 5.93
N GLN A 22 -13.66 4.90 5.46
CA GLN A 22 -14.36 5.99 6.16
C GLN A 22 -15.87 5.75 6.21
N ALA A 23 -16.46 5.25 5.11
CA ALA A 23 -17.87 4.85 5.09
C ALA A 23 -18.13 3.69 6.09
N MET A 24 -17.29 2.67 6.09
CA MET A 24 -17.40 1.55 7.04
C MET A 24 -17.29 2.00 8.51
N VAL A 25 -16.42 2.96 8.82
CA VAL A 25 -16.32 3.56 10.16
C VAL A 25 -17.62 4.29 10.52
N ALA A 26 -18.17 5.09 9.61
CA ALA A 26 -19.42 5.81 9.85
C ALA A 26 -20.58 4.86 10.13
N ASP A 27 -20.73 3.81 9.32
CA ASP A 27 -21.77 2.78 9.49
C ASP A 27 -21.67 2.06 10.84
N LEU A 28 -20.44 1.68 11.25
CA LEU A 28 -20.20 1.03 12.54
C LEU A 28 -20.49 1.96 13.73
N GLN A 29 -20.13 3.24 13.61
CA GLN A 29 -20.41 4.25 14.64
C GLN A 29 -21.90 4.52 14.79
N GLU A 30 -22.64 4.60 13.67
CA GLU A 30 -24.10 4.75 13.70
C GLU A 30 -24.78 3.52 14.33
N GLY A 31 -24.34 2.31 13.99
CA GLY A 31 -24.81 1.07 14.62
C GLY A 31 -24.62 1.08 16.14
N LEU A 32 -23.42 1.42 16.61
CA LEU A 32 -23.10 1.54 18.04
C LEU A 32 -23.96 2.59 18.76
N ALA A 33 -24.20 3.75 18.12
CA ALA A 33 -25.00 4.82 18.70
C ALA A 33 -26.48 4.42 18.84
N ASN A 34 -27.02 3.72 17.83
CA ASN A 34 -28.40 3.21 17.86
C ASN A 34 -28.59 2.08 18.86
N GLU A 35 -27.61 1.18 19.02
CA GLU A 35 -27.63 0.12 20.04
C GLU A 35 -27.63 0.68 21.47
N THR A 36 -26.89 1.77 21.71
CA THR A 36 -26.77 2.41 23.04
C THR A 36 -28.10 3.03 23.51
N LYS A 37 -28.98 3.45 22.60
CA LYS A 37 -30.29 4.05 22.93
C LYS A 37 -31.36 3.03 23.31
N SER A 38 -31.16 1.73 23.05
CA SER A 38 -32.23 0.74 23.02
C SER A 38 -32.18 -0.38 24.07
N SER A 39 -31.28 -0.42 25.07
CA SER A 39 -31.26 -1.59 25.96
C SER A 39 -30.64 -1.45 27.36
N ALA A 40 -31.27 -2.17 28.31
CA ALA A 40 -30.85 -2.45 29.67
C ALA A 40 -30.25 -3.89 29.78
N GLY A 41 -29.00 -4.04 30.22
CA GLY A 41 -28.45 -5.32 30.75
C GLY A 41 -27.10 -5.84 30.18
N ASP A 42 -26.50 -6.78 30.92
CA ASP A 42 -25.11 -7.31 30.89
C ASP A 42 -24.66 -8.04 29.59
N LYS A 43 -25.58 -8.36 28.68
CA LYS A 43 -25.28 -9.18 27.48
C LYS A 43 -24.61 -8.39 26.33
N TYR A 44 -24.53 -7.06 26.46
CA TYR A 44 -24.07 -6.15 25.40
C TYR A 44 -22.59 -5.79 25.47
N GLU A 45 -21.90 -6.07 26.57
CA GLU A 45 -20.48 -5.71 26.72
C GLU A 45 -19.60 -6.40 25.67
N THR A 46 -19.90 -7.65 25.30
CA THR A 46 -19.14 -8.39 24.30
C THR A 46 -19.39 -7.88 22.87
N SER A 47 -20.64 -7.67 22.46
CA SER A 47 -20.95 -7.16 21.11
C SER A 47 -20.39 -5.77 20.87
N ARG A 48 -20.48 -4.89 21.88
CA ARG A 48 -19.89 -3.55 21.83
C ARG A 48 -18.36 -3.59 21.76
N ALA A 49 -17.73 -4.48 22.54
CA ALA A 49 -16.29 -4.68 22.49
C ALA A 49 -15.82 -5.20 21.12
N MET A 50 -16.57 -6.11 20.49
CA MET A 50 -16.26 -6.60 19.14
C MET A 50 -16.35 -5.51 18.08
N SER A 51 -17.41 -4.68 18.11
CA SER A 51 -17.55 -3.54 17.19
C SER A 51 -16.45 -2.50 17.40
N GLN A 52 -16.03 -2.24 18.64
CA GLN A 52 -14.90 -1.35 18.93
C GLN A 52 -13.58 -1.92 18.41
N GLN A 53 -13.34 -3.22 18.58
CA GLN A 53 -12.16 -3.88 18.01
C GLN A 53 -12.12 -3.77 16.49
N GLU A 54 -13.28 -3.87 15.81
CA GLU A 54 -13.34 -3.70 14.37
C GLU A 54 -13.06 -2.25 13.94
N LEU A 55 -13.61 -1.26 14.65
CA LEU A 55 -13.26 0.15 14.44
C LEU A 55 -11.76 0.41 14.60
N ASP A 56 -11.13 -0.16 15.63
CA ASP A 56 -9.69 0.02 15.87
C ASP A 56 -8.84 -0.57 14.74
N LYS A 57 -9.26 -1.72 14.17
CA LYS A 57 -8.61 -2.30 12.99
C LYS A 57 -8.74 -1.40 11.77
N ILE A 58 -9.94 -0.91 11.46
CA ILE A 58 -10.18 -0.06 10.30
C ILE A 58 -9.42 1.27 10.45
N ASN A 59 -9.41 1.86 11.65
CA ASN A 59 -8.63 3.06 11.95
C ASN A 59 -7.12 2.83 11.73
N THR A 60 -6.60 1.67 12.13
CA THR A 60 -5.20 1.31 11.85
C THR A 60 -4.92 1.25 10.34
N GLN A 61 -5.85 0.71 9.55
CA GLN A 61 -5.73 0.68 8.08
C GLN A 61 -5.81 2.09 7.47
N LEU A 62 -6.69 2.95 7.96
CA LEU A 62 -6.80 4.35 7.53
C LEU A 62 -5.53 5.15 7.82
N GLN A 63 -4.89 4.90 8.97
CA GLN A 63 -3.60 5.51 9.31
C GLN A 63 -2.51 5.08 8.33
N GLU A 64 -2.44 3.78 7.98
CA GLU A 64 -1.47 3.30 7.00
C GLU A 64 -1.72 3.87 5.61
N ILE A 65 -2.98 3.94 5.15
CA ILE A 65 -3.33 4.59 3.88
C ILE A 65 -2.91 6.06 3.87
N SER A 66 -3.16 6.77 4.97
CA SER A 66 -2.75 8.18 5.10
C SER A 66 -1.24 8.34 5.03
N ARG A 67 -0.48 7.44 5.68
CA ARG A 67 0.98 7.39 5.60
C ARG A 67 1.45 7.15 4.18
N GLN A 68 0.83 6.21 3.46
CA GLN A 68 1.16 5.89 2.08
C GLN A 68 0.87 7.06 1.13
N LEU A 69 -0.27 7.72 1.28
CA LEU A 69 -0.61 8.93 0.53
C LEU A 69 0.41 10.05 0.76
N ALA A 70 0.89 10.22 2.00
CA ALA A 70 1.92 11.20 2.33
C ALA A 70 3.30 10.90 1.72
N LEU A 71 3.58 9.64 1.38
CA LEU A 71 4.83 9.26 0.69
C LEU A 71 4.82 9.62 -0.80
N ILE A 72 3.65 9.68 -1.45
CA ILE A 72 3.55 9.89 -2.90
C ILE A 72 4.24 11.17 -3.36
N PRO A 73 3.98 12.36 -2.76
CA PRO A 73 4.65 13.59 -3.18
C PRO A 73 6.18 13.50 -3.05
N HIS A 74 6.68 12.83 -2.01
CA HIS A 74 8.11 12.62 -1.86
C HIS A 74 8.67 11.75 -2.99
N LEU A 75 8.02 10.63 -3.32
CA LEU A 75 8.41 9.72 -4.39
C LEU A 75 8.35 10.38 -5.78
N GLU A 76 7.42 11.32 -6.00
CA GLU A 76 7.34 12.11 -7.23
C GLU A 76 8.60 12.97 -7.43
N THR A 77 9.17 13.53 -6.36
CA THR A 77 10.36 14.40 -6.43
C THR A 77 11.68 13.65 -6.64
N ILE A 78 11.73 12.34 -6.40
CA ILE A 78 12.97 11.58 -6.54
C ILE A 78 13.34 11.44 -8.02
N ALA A 79 14.51 11.97 -8.40
CA ALA A 79 14.99 11.86 -9.77
C ALA A 79 15.27 10.41 -10.18
N GLY A 80 15.11 10.12 -11.47
CA GLY A 80 15.52 8.84 -12.05
C GLY A 80 17.02 8.60 -11.86
N SER A 81 17.39 7.35 -11.64
CA SER A 81 18.78 6.94 -11.41
C SER A 81 19.06 5.63 -12.12
N LYS A 82 20.32 5.43 -12.54
CA LYS A 82 20.81 4.14 -13.05
C LYS A 82 20.94 3.08 -11.97
N ILE A 83 20.88 3.50 -10.70
CA ILE A 83 20.95 2.65 -9.53
C ILE A 83 19.55 2.59 -8.93
N ILE A 84 19.08 1.38 -8.63
CA ILE A 84 17.79 1.15 -7.98
C ILE A 84 17.79 1.84 -6.62
N GLN A 85 16.82 2.73 -6.42
CA GLN A 85 16.63 3.47 -5.18
C GLN A 85 15.14 3.58 -4.84
N ASN A 86 14.84 4.27 -3.75
CA ASN A 86 13.47 4.62 -3.41
C ASN A 86 12.85 5.47 -4.54
N GLY A 87 11.64 5.15 -4.97
CA GLY A 87 10.98 5.81 -6.10
C GLY A 87 11.35 5.28 -7.49
N SER A 88 12.19 4.25 -7.60
CA SER A 88 12.52 3.60 -8.88
C SER A 88 11.46 2.58 -9.30
N ILE A 89 11.16 2.54 -10.59
CA ILE A 89 10.45 1.42 -11.21
C ILE A 89 11.49 0.47 -11.78
N VAL A 90 11.39 -0.80 -11.41
CA VAL A 90 12.32 -1.87 -11.79
C VAL A 90 11.55 -2.92 -12.57
N GLU A 91 11.94 -3.13 -13.82
CA GLU A 91 11.48 -4.26 -14.61
C GLU A 91 12.42 -5.44 -14.34
N THR A 92 11.85 -6.55 -13.91
CA THR A 92 12.57 -7.80 -13.65
C THR A 92 12.06 -8.92 -14.53
N SER A 93 12.79 -10.04 -14.59
CA SER A 93 12.33 -11.28 -15.24
C SER A 93 11.00 -11.86 -14.70
N LYS A 94 10.50 -11.35 -13.57
CA LYS A 94 9.23 -11.76 -12.94
C LYS A 94 8.13 -10.71 -13.03
N GLY A 95 8.39 -9.56 -13.63
CA GLY A 95 7.44 -8.45 -13.76
C GLY A 95 7.97 -7.12 -13.25
N PHE A 96 7.06 -6.15 -13.14
CA PHE A 96 7.37 -4.77 -12.75
C PHE A 96 7.21 -4.56 -11.25
N PHE A 97 8.22 -3.92 -10.65
CA PHE A 97 8.25 -3.60 -9.23
C PHE A 97 8.49 -2.10 -9.05
N PHE A 98 7.80 -1.50 -8.09
CA PHE A 98 8.03 -0.14 -7.68
C PHE A 98 8.51 -0.11 -6.24
N ILE A 99 9.65 0.52 -6.01
CA ILE A 99 10.30 0.54 -4.69
C ILE A 99 9.91 1.82 -3.96
N GLY A 100 9.33 1.69 -2.77
CA GLY A 100 9.11 2.82 -1.85
C GLY A 100 7.69 3.03 -1.38
N LEU A 101 6.72 2.37 -2.00
CA LEU A 101 5.31 2.49 -1.62
C LEU A 101 4.75 1.08 -1.35
N PRO A 102 4.42 0.73 -0.09
CA PRO A 102 3.89 -0.59 0.25
C PRO A 102 2.40 -0.74 -0.07
N LEU A 103 2.04 -0.60 -1.35
CA LEU A 103 0.64 -0.61 -1.80
C LEU A 103 0.17 -1.97 -2.35
N GLY A 104 1.09 -2.88 -2.66
CA GLY A 104 0.78 -4.12 -3.36
C GLY A 104 0.66 -3.91 -4.86
N SER A 105 -0.24 -4.60 -5.54
CA SER A 105 -0.38 -4.50 -7.01
C SER A 105 -1.21 -3.29 -7.43
N VAL A 106 -0.68 -2.51 -8.35
CA VAL A 106 -1.36 -1.39 -9.02
C VAL A 106 -1.50 -1.73 -10.50
N GLN A 107 -2.73 -1.68 -11.00
CA GLN A 107 -3.01 -1.85 -12.42
C GLN A 107 -2.76 -0.53 -13.14
N THR A 108 -2.01 -0.61 -14.24
CA THR A 108 -1.79 0.49 -15.17
C THR A 108 -2.03 0.00 -16.59
N ASP A 109 -2.18 0.92 -17.54
CA ASP A 109 -2.40 0.58 -18.96
C ASP A 109 -1.26 -0.27 -19.54
N GLU A 110 -0.07 -0.18 -18.95
CA GLU A 110 1.13 -0.92 -19.36
C GLU A 110 1.33 -2.23 -18.60
N GLY A 111 0.42 -2.58 -17.69
CA GLY A 111 0.41 -3.82 -16.93
C GLY A 111 0.37 -3.63 -15.41
N THR A 112 0.51 -4.76 -14.71
CA THR A 112 0.51 -4.81 -13.25
C THR A 112 1.89 -4.44 -12.70
N VAL A 113 1.93 -3.48 -11.79
CA VAL A 113 3.14 -3.12 -11.05
C VAL A 113 2.99 -3.43 -9.58
N PHE A 114 3.95 -4.16 -9.03
CA PHE A 114 4.00 -4.49 -7.61
C PHE A 114 4.76 -3.39 -6.85
N CYS A 115 4.00 -2.54 -6.17
CA CYS A 115 4.49 -1.52 -5.27
C CYS A 115 4.87 -2.14 -3.93
N ILE A 116 6.16 -2.14 -3.62
CA ILE A 116 6.72 -2.68 -2.38
C ILE A 116 7.41 -1.58 -1.58
N GLY A 117 7.32 -1.66 -0.25
CA GLY A 117 8.03 -0.73 0.63
C GLY A 117 9.55 -0.94 0.57
N ALA A 118 10.32 0.10 0.90
CA ALA A 118 11.80 0.02 0.91
C ALA A 118 12.35 -0.99 1.93
N THR A 119 11.56 -1.35 2.95
CA THR A 119 11.91 -2.36 3.97
C THR A 119 11.56 -3.79 3.56
N ALA A 120 10.87 -3.99 2.42
CA ALA A 120 10.53 -5.33 1.96
C ALA A 120 11.81 -6.12 1.60
N PRO A 121 11.87 -7.45 1.85
CA PRO A 121 13.07 -8.25 1.59
C PRO A 121 13.57 -8.14 0.14
N LEU A 122 12.65 -8.16 -0.83
CA LEU A 122 12.99 -7.98 -2.24
C LEU A 122 13.56 -6.59 -2.52
N ALA A 123 12.94 -5.54 -1.97
CA ALA A 123 13.41 -4.16 -2.12
C ALA A 123 14.82 -4.00 -1.56
N GLN A 124 15.10 -4.55 -0.38
CA GLN A 124 16.42 -4.47 0.25
C GLN A 124 17.51 -5.16 -0.59
N GLN A 125 17.19 -6.25 -1.29
CA GLN A 125 18.14 -6.91 -2.19
C GLN A 125 18.36 -6.15 -3.50
N LEU A 126 17.32 -5.47 -4.00
CA LEU A 126 17.36 -4.72 -5.26
C LEU A 126 17.98 -3.32 -5.10
N ILE A 127 17.76 -2.65 -3.97
CA ILE A 127 18.31 -1.32 -3.69
C ILE A 127 19.83 -1.34 -3.87
N ARG A 128 20.37 -0.29 -4.50
CA ARG A 128 21.79 -0.13 -4.89
C ARG A 128 22.27 -1.06 -6.00
N LYS A 129 21.42 -1.91 -6.58
CA LYS A 129 21.74 -2.69 -7.79
C LYS A 129 21.52 -1.88 -9.06
N GLN A 130 22.01 -2.39 -10.18
CA GLN A 130 21.91 -1.78 -11.50
C GLN A 130 21.34 -2.80 -12.50
N ILE A 131 21.07 -2.36 -13.72
CA ILE A 131 20.66 -3.22 -14.83
C ILE A 131 21.67 -4.37 -15.02
N GLY A 132 21.18 -5.59 -15.23
CA GLY A 132 21.97 -6.81 -15.34
C GLY A 132 22.30 -7.47 -14.00
N ALA A 133 21.93 -6.86 -12.87
CA ALA A 133 22.04 -7.52 -11.58
C ALA A 133 21.02 -8.64 -11.43
N GLN A 134 21.39 -9.65 -10.64
CA GLN A 134 20.55 -10.76 -10.29
C GLN A 134 20.41 -10.86 -8.79
N VAL A 135 19.18 -11.06 -8.31
CA VAL A 135 18.88 -11.26 -6.89
C VAL A 135 18.03 -12.50 -6.71
N THR A 136 18.20 -13.17 -5.57
CA THR A 136 17.46 -14.38 -5.23
C THR A 136 16.76 -14.21 -3.90
N LEU A 137 15.44 -14.39 -3.91
CA LEU A 137 14.61 -14.34 -2.73
C LEU A 137 13.74 -15.59 -2.65
N ASN A 138 13.85 -16.33 -1.54
CA ASN A 138 13.08 -17.56 -1.30
C ASN A 138 13.15 -18.58 -2.45
N GLY A 139 14.34 -18.73 -3.06
CA GLY A 139 14.56 -19.62 -4.20
C GLY A 139 14.08 -19.08 -5.55
N ASN A 140 13.44 -17.90 -5.59
CA ASN A 140 13.07 -17.22 -6.83
C ASN A 140 14.18 -16.27 -7.26
N GLN A 141 14.59 -16.38 -8.51
CA GLN A 141 15.58 -15.53 -9.15
C GLN A 141 14.88 -14.37 -9.88
N PHE A 142 15.42 -13.16 -9.69
CA PHE A 142 14.95 -11.92 -10.31
C PHE A 142 16.13 -11.26 -11.00
N ASP A 143 16.03 -11.13 -12.32
CA ASP A 143 17.04 -10.46 -13.14
C ASP A 143 16.56 -9.04 -13.43
N VAL A 144 17.38 -8.04 -13.13
CA VAL A 144 17.06 -6.63 -13.37
C VAL A 144 17.25 -6.34 -14.86
N LEU A 145 16.15 -6.16 -15.58
CA LEU A 145 16.14 -5.93 -17.02
C LEU A 145 16.21 -4.43 -17.34
N ARG A 146 15.42 -3.61 -16.66
CA ARG A 146 15.39 -2.14 -16.87
C ARG A 146 15.07 -1.39 -15.57
N ILE A 147 15.48 -0.13 -15.52
CA ILE A 147 15.18 0.81 -14.44
C ILE A 147 14.62 2.08 -15.10
N TYR A 148 13.47 2.55 -14.62
CA TYR A 148 12.78 3.76 -15.09
C TYR A 148 12.73 4.83 -14.00
#